data_AF-A0A6C0CRZ5-F1
#
_entry.id   AF-A0A6C0CRZ5-F1
#
_cell.length_a   1.000
_cell.length_b   1.000
_cell.length_c   1.000
_cell.angle_alpha   90.00
_cell.angle_beta   90.00
_cell.angle_gamma   90.00
#
_symmetry.space_group_name_H-M   'P 1'
#
loop_
_entity.id
_entity.type
_entity.pdbx_description
1 polymer ?
#
loop_
_entity_poly.entity_id
_entity_poly.type
_entity_poly.pdbx_seq_one_letter_code
_entity_poly.pdbx_strand_id
1 'polypeptide(L)'
;MGIWTTNAGNNYKVNIRQDHISAMKAAGARFCWLKDNPGINNENNEIYFESSTINDDDGNNKEVRVRRENITVTSENGDRITGYVSHLVVGYHCMGTHIGDWFIIQEGTYPTKYKHGVKETEEIVVEDL
;
A
#
# COMPACT_ATOMS: atom_id res chain seq x y z
N MET A 1 16.58 8.12 1.67
CA MET A 1 16.12 6.84 2.24
C MET A 1 15.84 7.04 3.72
N GLY A 2 14.74 6.49 4.20
CA GLY A 2 14.31 6.60 5.58
C GLY A 2 14.42 5.27 6.32
N ILE A 3 14.33 5.37 7.63
CA ILE A 3 14.34 4.24 8.55
C ILE A 3 12.92 4.10 9.10
N TRP A 4 12.33 2.95 8.88
CA TRP A 4 11.11 2.55 9.57
C TRP A 4 11.49 1.90 10.89
N THR A 5 11.22 2.57 11.99
CA THR A 5 11.31 2.00 13.34
C THR A 5 9.96 1.40 13.74
N THR A 6 9.87 0.11 14.03
CA THR A 6 8.63 -0.52 14.49
C THR A 6 8.35 -0.22 15.97
N ASN A 7 7.17 -0.57 16.47
CA ASN A 7 6.83 -0.35 17.87
C ASN A 7 7.68 -1.22 18.82
N ALA A 8 8.15 -2.37 18.34
CA ALA A 8 9.14 -3.21 19.03
C ALA A 8 10.57 -2.62 19.01
N GLY A 9 10.79 -1.50 18.31
CA GLY A 9 12.11 -0.85 18.21
C GLY A 9 13.00 -1.40 17.08
N ASN A 10 12.50 -2.32 16.26
CA ASN A 10 13.25 -2.84 15.11
C ASN A 10 13.38 -1.75 14.04
N ASN A 11 14.57 -1.65 13.44
CA ASN A 11 14.88 -0.61 12.45
C ASN A 11 15.09 -1.23 11.08
N TYR A 12 14.30 -0.75 10.11
CA TYR A 12 14.31 -1.23 8.74
C TYR A 12 14.59 -0.08 7.79
N LYS A 13 15.68 -0.18 7.02
CA LYS A 13 15.99 0.81 6.00
C LYS A 13 15.04 0.59 4.81
N VAL A 14 14.18 1.55 4.52
CA VAL A 14 13.18 1.44 3.45
C VAL A 14 13.41 2.54 2.39
N ASN A 15 12.98 2.28 1.16
CA ASN A 15 13.08 3.25 0.08
C ASN A 15 11.93 4.28 0.11
N ILE A 16 11.72 4.90 1.27
CA ILE A 16 10.72 5.94 1.51
C ILE A 16 11.42 7.09 2.22
N ARG A 17 11.08 8.35 1.92
CA ARG A 17 11.69 9.49 2.63
C ARG A 17 11.27 9.51 4.11
N GLN A 18 12.14 10.02 4.98
CA GLN A 18 11.91 9.97 6.44
C GLN A 18 10.69 10.79 6.88
N ASP A 19 10.46 11.95 6.27
CA ASP A 19 9.28 12.79 6.49
C ASP A 19 7.98 12.07 6.10
N HIS A 20 7.96 11.39 4.97
CA HIS A 20 6.82 10.56 4.54
C HIS A 20 6.59 9.39 5.52
N ILE A 21 7.64 8.74 6.00
CA ILE A 21 7.53 7.71 7.04
C ILE A 21 6.87 8.28 8.29
N SER A 22 7.32 9.45 8.76
CA SER A 22 6.73 10.10 9.93
C SER A 22 5.24 10.41 9.73
N ALA A 23 4.86 10.96 8.58
CA ALA A 23 3.46 11.26 8.26
C ALA A 23 2.59 9.99 8.20
N MET A 24 3.07 8.93 7.51
CA MET A 24 2.36 7.65 7.45
C MET A 24 2.16 7.05 8.84
N LYS A 25 3.20 7.03 9.68
CA LYS A 25 3.10 6.49 11.04
C LYS A 25 2.16 7.30 11.92
N ALA A 26 2.17 8.63 11.80
CA ALA A 26 1.22 9.52 12.49
C ALA A 26 -0.23 9.23 12.07
N ALA A 27 -0.44 8.87 10.80
CA ALA A 27 -1.73 8.42 10.27
C ALA A 27 -2.06 6.94 10.55
N GLY A 28 -1.34 6.28 11.47
CA GLY A 28 -1.66 4.90 11.89
C GLY A 28 -1.03 3.80 11.01
N ALA A 29 -0.18 4.13 10.04
CA ALA A 29 0.42 3.11 9.18
C ALA A 29 1.29 2.10 9.95
N ARG A 30 1.37 0.88 9.43
CA ARG A 30 2.17 -0.21 10.00
C ARG A 30 3.02 -0.87 8.92
N PHE A 31 4.19 -1.35 9.34
CA PHE A 31 5.07 -2.18 8.53
C PHE A 31 4.69 -3.64 8.71
N CYS A 32 4.64 -4.38 7.61
CA CYS A 32 4.21 -5.77 7.56
C CYS A 32 5.15 -6.59 6.67
N TRP A 33 5.33 -7.87 7.01
CA TRP A 33 6.04 -8.81 6.15
C TRP A 33 5.08 -9.63 5.30
N LEU A 34 5.51 -10.00 4.09
CA LEU A 34 4.76 -10.94 3.23
C LEU A 34 4.64 -12.32 3.87
N LYS A 35 5.69 -12.81 4.54
CA LYS A 35 5.68 -14.13 5.19
C LYS A 35 4.58 -14.26 6.25
N ASP A 36 4.22 -13.15 6.90
CA ASP A 36 3.19 -13.13 7.96
C ASP A 36 1.79 -12.90 7.37
N ASN A 37 1.71 -12.61 6.06
CA ASN A 37 0.48 -12.31 5.32
C ASN A 37 0.48 -13.09 3.97
N PRO A 38 0.45 -14.43 4.01
CA PRO A 38 0.65 -15.25 2.82
C PRO A 38 -0.41 -14.98 1.75
N GLY A 39 0.06 -14.69 0.53
CA GLY A 39 -0.80 -14.43 -0.63
C GLY A 39 -1.19 -12.96 -0.83
N ILE A 40 -0.72 -12.02 0.00
CA ILE A 40 -0.93 -10.57 -0.17
C ILE A 40 -0.41 -10.02 -1.51
N ASN A 41 0.55 -10.72 -2.11
CA ASN A 41 1.15 -10.43 -3.41
C ASN A 41 0.65 -11.35 -4.54
N ASN A 42 -0.37 -12.18 -4.29
CA ASN A 42 -0.95 -13.08 -5.30
C ASN A 42 -2.32 -12.56 -5.75
N GLU A 43 -2.42 -12.09 -6.99
CA GLU A 43 -3.65 -11.53 -7.58
C GLU A 43 -4.85 -12.50 -7.64
N ASN A 44 -4.57 -13.81 -7.61
CA ASN A 44 -5.59 -14.87 -7.55
C ASN A 44 -6.11 -15.11 -6.13
N ASN A 45 -5.58 -14.42 -5.13
CA ASN A 45 -6.04 -14.56 -3.75
C ASN A 45 -7.29 -13.71 -3.52
N GLU A 46 -8.46 -14.35 -3.44
CA GLU A 46 -9.76 -13.68 -3.24
C GLU A 46 -9.91 -12.92 -1.91
N ILE A 47 -9.06 -13.20 -0.91
CA ILE A 47 -9.05 -12.48 0.38
C ILE A 47 -8.44 -11.10 0.20
N TYR A 48 -7.40 -10.97 -0.64
CA TYR A 48 -6.66 -9.72 -0.81
C TYR A 48 -6.98 -9.00 -2.11
N PHE A 49 -7.57 -9.69 -3.08
CA PHE A 49 -7.91 -9.15 -4.39
C PHE A 49 -9.38 -9.37 -4.70
N GLU A 50 -9.91 -8.51 -5.56
CA GLU A 50 -11.24 -8.60 -6.11
C GLU A 50 -11.23 -8.24 -7.60
N SER A 51 -12.25 -8.70 -8.32
CA SER A 51 -12.46 -8.29 -9.70
C SER A 51 -13.04 -6.88 -9.73
N SER A 52 -12.51 -6.06 -10.63
CA SER A 52 -13.01 -4.73 -10.93
C SER A 52 -13.06 -4.53 -12.43
N THR A 53 -13.97 -3.69 -12.91
CA THR A 53 -14.08 -3.33 -14.31
C THR A 53 -13.48 -1.95 -14.50
N ILE A 54 -12.46 -1.84 -15.35
CA ILE A 54 -11.87 -0.57 -15.76
C ILE A 54 -12.18 -0.30 -17.24
N ASN A 55 -12.33 0.96 -17.61
CA ASN A 55 -12.35 1.36 -19.01
C ASN A 55 -10.90 1.49 -19.49
N ASP A 56 -10.55 0.85 -20.60
CA ASP A 56 -9.31 1.14 -21.30
C ASP A 56 -9.39 2.47 -22.06
N ASP A 57 -8.27 2.90 -22.64
CA ASP A 57 -8.15 4.17 -23.36
C ASP A 57 -9.06 4.22 -24.61
N ASP A 58 -9.48 3.05 -25.11
CA ASP A 58 -10.41 2.88 -26.24
C ASP A 58 -11.89 2.84 -25.80
N GLY A 59 -12.15 2.97 -24.49
CA GLY A 59 -13.50 2.97 -23.91
C GLY A 59 -14.12 1.59 -23.73
N ASN A 60 -13.35 0.51 -23.85
CA ASN A 60 -13.83 -0.85 -23.60
C ASN A 60 -13.69 -1.21 -22.12
N ASN A 61 -14.69 -1.91 -21.62
CA ASN A 61 -14.66 -2.50 -20.29
C ASN A 61 -13.71 -3.70 -20.27
N LYS A 62 -12.72 -3.67 -19.37
CA LYS A 62 -11.82 -4.78 -19.08
C LYS A 62 -11.94 -5.19 -17.63
N GLU A 63 -12.13 -6.49 -17.40
CA GLU A 63 -12.04 -7.06 -16.05
C GLU A 63 -10.56 -7.15 -15.64
N VAL A 64 -10.26 -6.64 -14.45
CA VAL A 64 -8.94 -6.64 -13.84
C VAL A 64 -9.01 -7.08 -12.40
N ARG A 65 -7.91 -7.65 -11.89
CA ARG A 65 -7.76 -7.98 -10.47
C ARG A 65 -7.13 -6.79 -9.76
N VAL A 66 -7.84 -6.24 -8.78
CA VAL A 66 -7.37 -5.12 -7.96
C VAL A 66 -7.23 -5.57 -6.52
N ARG A 67 -6.27 -5.00 -5.80
CA ARG A 67 -6.13 -5.27 -4.37
C ARG A 67 -7.26 -4.57 -3.61
N ARG A 68 -7.91 -5.31 -2.71
CA ARG A 68 -8.95 -4.77 -1.83
C ARG A 68 -8.39 -3.72 -0.87
N GLU A 69 -9.21 -2.72 -0.54
CA GLU A 69 -8.83 -1.60 0.35
C GLU A 69 -9.29 -1.77 1.81
N ASN A 70 -9.92 -2.89 2.15
CA ASN A 70 -10.40 -3.20 3.51
C ASN A 70 -9.92 -4.59 3.93
N ILE A 71 -8.60 -4.81 3.82
CA ILE A 71 -7.98 -6.09 4.15
C ILE A 71 -7.40 -6.06 5.56
N THR A 72 -7.62 -7.14 6.31
CA THR A 72 -7.02 -7.29 7.63
C THR A 72 -5.71 -8.07 7.52
N VAL A 73 -4.62 -7.46 7.96
CA VAL A 73 -3.26 -8.00 7.91
C VAL A 73 -2.63 -8.03 9.30
N THR A 74 -1.59 -8.85 9.46
CA THR A 74 -0.75 -8.89 10.64
C THR A 74 0.47 -7.99 10.43
N SER A 75 0.69 -7.04 11.32
CA SER A 75 1.88 -6.18 11.34
C SER A 75 3.10 -6.92 11.87
N GLU A 76 4.29 -6.35 11.67
CA GLU A 76 5.55 -6.93 12.17
C GLU A 76 5.57 -7.15 13.69
N ASN A 77 4.84 -6.34 14.46
CA ASN A 77 4.75 -6.52 15.92
C ASN A 77 3.70 -7.58 16.33
N GLY A 78 2.99 -8.20 15.37
CA GLY A 78 1.93 -9.18 15.62
C GLY A 78 0.51 -8.59 15.73
N ASP A 79 0.37 -7.27 15.84
CA ASP A 79 -0.95 -6.62 15.88
C ASP A 79 -1.67 -6.73 14.54
N ARG A 80 -2.99 -6.90 14.58
CA ARG A 80 -3.85 -6.89 13.39
C ARG A 80 -4.34 -5.48 13.06
N ILE A 81 -4.34 -5.15 11.79
CA ILE A 81 -4.76 -3.84 11.27
C ILE A 81 -5.55 -4.04 9.97
N THR A 82 -6.59 -3.24 9.79
CA THR A 82 -7.44 -3.27 8.60
C THR A 82 -7.27 -2.00 7.79
N GLY A 83 -7.09 -2.15 6.48
CA GLY A 83 -7.06 -1.02 5.54
C GLY A 83 -6.48 -1.42 4.19
N TYR A 84 -5.68 -0.54 3.58
CA TYR A 84 -5.12 -0.73 2.24
C TYR A 84 -3.59 -0.76 2.22
N VAL A 85 -3.03 -1.44 1.22
CA VAL A 85 -1.58 -1.48 0.99
C VAL A 85 -1.15 -0.23 0.23
N SER A 86 -0.36 0.63 0.86
CA SER A 86 0.15 1.87 0.26
C SER A 86 1.48 1.68 -0.47
N HIS A 87 2.31 0.73 0.01
CA HIS A 87 3.61 0.41 -0.54
C HIS A 87 3.81 -1.10 -0.48
N LEU A 88 4.31 -1.72 -1.55
CA LEU A 88 4.59 -3.14 -1.61
C LEU A 88 5.94 -3.36 -2.29
N VAL A 89 6.80 -4.16 -1.65
CA VAL A 89 8.08 -4.60 -2.19
C VAL A 89 8.10 -6.12 -2.19
N VAL A 90 8.23 -6.71 -3.38
CA VAL A 90 8.34 -8.16 -3.58
C VAL A 90 9.75 -8.47 -4.10
N GLY A 91 10.38 -9.48 -3.51
CA GLY A 91 11.74 -9.89 -3.82
C GLY A 91 12.81 -8.95 -3.28
N TYR A 92 14.06 -9.31 -3.58
CA TYR A 92 15.26 -8.73 -2.97
C TYR A 92 15.93 -7.68 -3.87
N HIS A 93 15.16 -6.77 -4.49
CA HIS A 93 15.72 -5.87 -5.51
C HIS A 93 15.09 -4.46 -5.53
N CYS A 94 14.97 -3.81 -4.37
CA CYS A 94 14.74 -2.35 -4.36
C CYS A 94 16.05 -1.61 -4.05
N MET A 95 16.39 -0.62 -4.89
CA MET A 95 17.66 0.11 -4.77
C MET A 95 17.84 0.70 -3.36
N GLY A 96 18.96 0.36 -2.72
CA GLY A 96 19.43 0.99 -1.48
C GLY A 96 18.99 0.32 -0.17
N THR A 97 18.09 -0.67 -0.19
CA THR A 97 17.70 -1.46 1.00
C THR A 97 18.28 -2.87 0.95
N HIS A 98 18.48 -3.48 2.13
CA HIS A 98 18.87 -4.90 2.28
C HIS A 98 17.69 -5.76 2.74
N ILE A 99 16.45 -5.30 2.53
CA ILE A 99 15.25 -6.02 2.94
C ILE A 99 14.28 -6.11 1.76
N GLY A 100 13.74 -7.30 1.56
CA GLY A 100 12.70 -7.57 0.58
C GLY A 100 11.41 -8.02 1.27
N ASP A 101 10.39 -8.28 0.46
CA ASP A 101 9.17 -8.97 0.89
C ASP A 101 8.43 -8.30 2.07
N TRP A 102 8.22 -6.99 1.94
CA TRP A 102 7.52 -6.16 2.92
C TRP A 102 6.50 -5.24 2.26
N PHE A 103 5.58 -4.73 3.08
CA PHE A 103 4.61 -3.74 2.66
C PHE A 103 4.22 -2.81 3.82
N ILE A 104 3.65 -1.66 3.47
CA ILE A 104 3.02 -0.73 4.43
C ILE A 104 1.51 -0.77 4.25
N ILE A 105 0.80 -1.03 5.35
CA ILE A 105 -0.66 -0.91 5.44
C ILE A 105 -1.03 0.42 6.10
N GLN A 106 -2.04 1.09 5.56
CA GLN A 106 -2.64 2.31 6.14
C GLN A 106 -4.10 2.05 6.45
N GLU A 107 -4.58 2.60 7.57
CA GLU A 107 -5.99 2.49 7.95
C GLU A 107 -6.88 3.27 6.96
N GLY A 108 -8.12 2.82 6.81
CA GLY A 108 -9.10 3.42 5.91
C GLY A 108 -9.03 2.89 4.49
N THR A 109 -9.45 3.71 3.53
CA THR A 109 -9.47 3.39 2.08
C THR A 109 -8.45 4.24 1.32
N TYR A 110 -8.08 3.81 0.13
CA TYR A 110 -7.08 4.52 -0.66
C TYR A 110 -7.60 5.94 -0.99
N PRO A 111 -6.84 7.01 -0.76
CA PRO A 111 -7.27 8.37 -1.08
C PRO A 111 -7.47 8.48 -2.60
N THR A 112 -8.71 8.74 -3.01
CA THR A 112 -9.31 8.38 -4.30
C THR A 112 -8.80 9.09 -5.55
N LYS A 113 -7.67 9.80 -5.54
CA LYS A 113 -7.14 10.49 -6.73
C LYS A 113 -6.48 9.59 -7.79
N TYR A 114 -6.37 8.28 -7.53
CA TYR A 114 -5.65 7.33 -8.40
C TYR A 114 -6.49 6.14 -8.86
N LYS A 115 -7.81 6.19 -8.71
CA LYS A 115 -8.69 5.23 -9.41
C LYS A 115 -8.59 5.50 -10.90
N HIS A 116 -7.70 4.77 -11.57
CA HIS A 116 -7.63 4.73 -13.03
C HIS A 116 -9.04 4.46 -13.57
N GLY A 117 -9.57 5.42 -14.33
CA GLY A 117 -10.87 5.29 -15.01
C GLY A 117 -11.87 6.42 -14.79
N VAL A 118 -11.60 7.43 -13.95
CA VAL A 118 -12.45 8.63 -13.88
C VAL A 118 -11.68 9.82 -14.44
N LYS A 119 -12.10 10.32 -15.60
CA LYS A 119 -11.78 11.69 -16.00
C LYS A 119 -12.37 12.62 -14.93
N GLU A 120 -11.56 13.05 -13.97
CA GLU A 120 -11.87 14.23 -13.17
C GLU A 120 -11.73 15.45 -14.08
N THR A 121 -12.81 15.80 -14.78
CA THR A 121 -13.01 17.20 -15.17
C THR A 121 -13.47 17.94 -13.93
N GLU A 122 -12.54 18.31 -13.05
CA GLU A 122 -12.76 19.41 -12.10
C GLU A 122 -11.39 19.96 -11.66
N GLU A 123 -11.27 21.29 -11.78
CA GLU A 123 -10.04 22.06 -11.61
C GLU A 123 -9.40 21.82 -10.23
N ILE A 124 -8.09 21.56 -10.26
CA ILE A 124 -7.26 21.53 -9.06
C ILE A 124 -6.96 22.97 -8.66
N VAL A 125 -7.59 23.47 -7.60
CA VAL A 125 -7.05 24.58 -6.81
C VAL A 125 -6.28 23.98 -5.63
N VAL A 126 -4.97 24.14 -5.64
CA VAL A 126 -4.12 23.88 -4.46
C VAL A 126 -4.03 25.20 -3.69
N GLU A 127 -4.60 25.25 -2.49
CA GLU A 127 -4.21 26.26 -1.49
C GLU A 127 -3.17 25.62 -0.56
N ASP A 128 -1.97 26.22 -0.54
CA ASP A 128 -0.88 25.89 0.37
C ASP A 128 -1.30 26.16 1.83
N LEU A 129 -1.01 25.21 2.72
CA LEU A 129 -0.95 25.42 4.18
C LEU A 129 0.38 24.90 4.73
#